data_AF-A0A514EFH9-F1
#
_entry.id   AF-A0A514EFH9-F1
#
_cell.length_a   1.000
_cell.length_b   1.000
_cell.length_c   1.000
_cell.angle_alpha   90.00
_cell.angle_beta   90.00
_cell.angle_gamma   90.00
#
_symmetry.space_group_name_H-M   'P 1'
#
loop_
_entity.id
_entity.type
_entity.pdbx_description
1 polymer ?
#
loop_
_entity_poly.entity_id
_entity_poly.type
_entity_poly.pdbx_seq_one_letter_code
_entity_poly.pdbx_strand_id
1 'polypeptide(L)'
;MPTWTCPTAGACAHRDPAAIVRPAPTRAAMLGPLMLGVALPAALRHGRLRQWREDYARADDVLAPRGDRRPLAGALCDLGSHARLALAQRCSVRAASTRDTEWDGQALPPP
;
A
#
# COMPACT_ATOMS: atom_id res chain seq x y z
N MET A 1 8.59 -17.99 -23.35
CA MET A 1 7.28 -17.90 -22.65
C MET A 1 7.39 -18.77 -21.41
N PRO A 2 7.30 -18.22 -20.18
CA PRO A 2 7.36 -19.05 -18.99
C PRO A 2 6.02 -19.79 -18.83
N THR A 3 6.07 -21.11 -19.00
CA THR A 3 4.95 -22.02 -18.72
C THR A 3 4.77 -22.11 -17.21
N TRP A 4 3.68 -21.56 -16.70
CA TRP A 4 3.25 -21.77 -15.32
C TRP A 4 2.72 -23.20 -15.18
N THR A 5 3.54 -24.13 -14.71
CA THR A 5 3.09 -25.45 -14.31
C THR A 5 2.47 -25.36 -12.92
N CYS A 6 1.17 -25.63 -12.83
CA CYS A 6 0.45 -25.79 -11.58
C CYS A 6 1.00 -27.01 -10.81
N PRO A 7 1.48 -26.86 -9.56
CA PRO A 7 1.92 -28.01 -8.77
C PRO A 7 0.74 -28.95 -8.48
N THR A 8 1.06 -30.24 -8.45
CA THR A 8 0.17 -31.40 -8.43
C THR A 8 -1.00 -31.27 -7.44
N ALA A 9 -2.19 -31.72 -7.89
CA ALA A 9 -3.51 -31.62 -7.25
C ALA A 9 -3.64 -32.10 -5.79
N GLY A 10 -2.59 -32.68 -5.19
CA GLY A 10 -2.57 -33.09 -3.78
C GLY A 10 -2.24 -31.97 -2.78
N ALA A 11 -1.69 -30.83 -3.23
CA ALA A 11 -1.34 -29.71 -2.35
C ALA A 11 -2.48 -28.68 -2.17
N CYS A 12 -3.49 -28.73 -3.04
CA CYS A 12 -4.68 -27.89 -2.96
C CYS A 12 -5.76 -28.63 -2.16
N ALA A 13 -5.52 -28.84 -0.86
CA ALA A 13 -6.64 -29.09 0.05
C ALA A 13 -7.67 -27.97 -0.19
N HIS A 14 -8.87 -28.34 -0.60
CA HIS A 14 -9.98 -27.45 -0.91
C HIS A 14 -10.10 -26.40 0.20
N ARG A 15 -9.57 -25.19 -0.05
CA ARG A 15 -9.71 -24.08 0.88
C ARG A 15 -11.19 -23.78 0.95
N ASP A 16 -11.79 -23.97 2.12
CA ASP A 16 -13.17 -23.58 2.35
C ASP A 16 -13.33 -22.11 1.92
N PRO A 17 -14.12 -21.81 0.86
CA PRO A 17 -14.26 -20.45 0.35
C PRO A 17 -14.88 -19.50 1.39
N ALA A 18 -15.48 -20.04 2.46
CA ALA A 18 -16.03 -19.28 3.57
C ALA A 18 -15.04 -19.06 4.73
N ALA A 19 -13.85 -19.69 4.70
CA ALA A 19 -12.88 -19.54 5.79
C ALA A 19 -12.23 -18.15 5.76
N ILE A 20 -12.61 -17.31 6.72
CA ILE A 20 -12.03 -15.98 6.91
C ILE A 20 -10.55 -16.12 7.28
N VAL A 21 -9.68 -15.72 6.37
CA VAL A 21 -8.24 -15.63 6.64
C VAL A 21 -7.99 -14.42 7.54
N ARG A 22 -7.60 -14.67 8.79
CA ARG A 22 -7.12 -13.63 9.70
C ARG A 22 -5.59 -13.63 9.69
N PRO A 23 -4.93 -12.52 9.32
CA PRO A 23 -3.48 -12.44 9.46
C PRO A 23 -3.12 -12.59 10.94
N ALA A 24 -2.17 -13.48 11.25
CA ALA A 24 -1.69 -13.66 12.60
C ALA A 24 -0.98 -12.38 13.06
N PRO A 25 -1.38 -11.74 14.17
CA PRO A 25 -0.73 -10.53 14.63
C PRO A 25 0.62 -10.88 15.27
N THR A 26 1.71 -10.72 14.53
CA THR A 26 3.07 -10.92 15.05
C THR A 26 3.59 -9.65 15.74
N ARG A 27 3.19 -8.47 15.24
CA ARG A 27 3.49 -7.15 15.77
C ARG A 27 2.40 -6.14 15.40
N ALA A 28 2.39 -4.98 16.07
CA ALA A 28 1.56 -3.85 15.65
C ALA A 28 1.95 -3.43 14.23
N ALA A 29 0.95 -3.12 13.40
CA ALA A 29 1.16 -2.70 12.01
C ALA A 29 0.82 -1.21 11.87
N MET A 30 1.57 -0.49 11.05
CA MET A 30 1.35 0.91 10.75
C MET A 30 1.51 1.21 9.26
N LEU A 31 1.04 2.39 8.85
CA LEU A 31 1.42 3.00 7.57
C LEU A 31 2.47 4.07 7.87
N GLY A 32 3.73 3.76 7.57
CA GLY A 32 4.88 4.64 7.86
C GLY A 32 4.70 6.08 7.37
N PRO A 33 4.24 6.31 6.11
CA PRO A 33 3.96 7.66 5.60
C PRO A 33 2.96 8.45 6.43
N LEU A 34 1.91 7.81 6.98
CA LEU A 34 0.94 8.49 7.85
C LEU A 34 1.51 8.78 9.24
N MET A 35 2.34 7.87 9.77
CA MET A 35 3.01 8.09 11.05
C MET A 35 3.99 9.27 10.99
N LEU A 36 4.66 9.46 9.86
CA LEU A 36 5.58 10.59 9.64
C LEU A 36 4.83 11.87 9.22
N GLY A 37 3.84 11.76 8.34
CA GLY A 37 3.17 12.92 7.75
C GLY A 37 2.06 13.52 8.61
N VAL A 38 1.35 12.70 9.39
CA VAL A 38 0.19 13.14 10.18
C VAL A 38 0.46 13.01 11.67
N ALA A 39 0.92 11.85 12.12
CA ALA A 39 1.07 11.59 13.56
C ALA A 39 2.24 12.37 14.18
N LEU A 40 3.36 12.54 13.48
CA LEU A 40 4.51 13.28 13.99
C LEU A 40 4.21 14.77 14.20
N PRO A 41 3.65 15.53 13.24
CA PRO A 41 3.26 16.92 13.49
C PRO A 41 2.25 17.05 14.63
N ALA A 42 1.29 16.14 14.73
CA ALA A 42 0.34 16.12 15.84
C ALA A 42 1.05 15.87 17.19
N ALA A 43 2.00 14.93 17.24
CA ALA A 43 2.77 14.63 18.43
C ALA A 43 3.64 15.81 18.88
N LEU A 44 4.24 16.54 17.93
CA LEU A 44 5.00 17.77 18.22
C LEU A 44 4.09 18.85 18.81
N ARG A 45 2.94 19.12 18.17
CA ARG A 45 1.97 20.13 18.62
C ARG A 45 1.39 19.86 20.01
N HIS A 46 1.30 18.59 20.41
CA HIS A 46 0.73 18.18 21.69
C HIS A 46 1.76 17.70 22.72
N GLY A 47 3.07 17.86 22.46
CA GLY A 47 4.13 17.44 23.38
C GLY A 47 4.22 15.92 23.61
N ARG A 48 3.70 15.10 22.69
CA ARG A 48 3.64 13.63 22.77
C ARG A 48 4.76 12.94 21.98
N LEU A 49 5.89 13.60 21.77
CA LEU A 49 6.97 13.07 20.92
C LEU A 49 7.55 11.75 21.46
N ARG A 50 7.64 11.59 22.79
CA ARG A 50 8.12 10.34 23.38
C ARG A 50 7.22 9.15 23.03
N GLN A 51 5.91 9.31 23.24
CA GLN A 51 4.90 8.33 22.89
C GLN A 51 4.95 7.98 21.39
N TRP A 52 5.02 9.00 20.52
CA TRP A 52 5.12 8.79 19.08
C TRP A 52 6.36 7.95 18.70
N ARG A 53 7.52 8.22 19.30
CA ARG A 53 8.75 7.43 19.05
C ARG A 53 8.58 5.98 19.48
N GLU A 54 7.96 5.74 20.63
CA GLU A 54 7.68 4.39 21.15
C GLU A 54 6.72 3.63 20.23
N ASP A 55 5.65 4.27 19.75
CA ASP A 55 4.69 3.69 18.81
C ASP A 55 5.35 3.37 17.46
N TYR A 56 6.15 4.32 16.93
CA TYR A 56 6.87 4.14 15.65
C TYR A 56 7.90 3.02 15.70
N ALA A 57 8.60 2.84 16.83
CA ALA A 57 9.61 1.78 16.97
C ALA A 57 8.99 0.38 17.12
N ARG A 58 7.83 0.30 17.80
CA ARG A 58 7.11 -0.95 18.10
C ARG A 58 6.33 -1.50 16.90
N ALA A 59 5.84 -0.63 16.02
CA ALA A 59 5.08 -1.04 14.86
C ALA A 59 5.95 -1.37 13.64
N ASP A 60 5.45 -2.25 12.78
CA ASP A 60 6.01 -2.57 11.48
C ASP A 60 5.25 -1.84 10.38
N ASP A 61 5.99 -1.23 9.44
CA ASP A 61 5.37 -0.57 8.29
C ASP A 61 4.93 -1.62 7.27
N VAL A 62 3.63 -1.61 6.94
CA VAL A 62 3.05 -2.53 5.97
C VAL A 62 3.46 -2.17 4.54
N LEU A 63 3.74 -0.89 4.27
CA LEU A 63 4.10 -0.43 2.93
C LEU A 63 5.58 -0.66 2.63
N ALA A 64 6.44 -0.56 3.64
CA ALA A 64 7.88 -0.77 3.49
C ALA A 64 8.39 -1.68 4.63
N PRO A 65 8.16 -3.00 4.53
CA PRO A 65 8.62 -3.95 5.54
C PRO A 65 10.12 -3.81 5.81
N ARG A 66 10.53 -4.05 7.07
CA ARG A 66 11.95 -3.98 7.43
C ARG A 66 12.77 -4.92 6.55
N GLY A 67 13.73 -4.35 5.83
CA GLY A 67 14.60 -5.09 4.90
C GLY A 67 14.24 -4.92 3.43
N ASP A 68 13.06 -4.40 3.09
CA ASP A 68 12.68 -4.10 1.72
C ASP A 68 12.25 -2.64 1.55
N ARG A 69 13.13 -1.85 0.91
CA ARG A 69 12.89 -0.44 0.59
C ARG A 69 12.39 -0.22 -0.83
N ARG A 70 12.32 -1.28 -1.65
CA ARG A 70 11.87 -1.19 -3.05
C ARG A 70 10.43 -0.68 -3.17
N PRO A 71 9.48 -1.11 -2.30
CA PRO A 71 8.12 -0.56 -2.33
C PRO A 71 8.07 0.95 -2.12
N LEU A 72 8.88 1.48 -1.19
CA LEU A 72 8.96 2.91 -0.96
C LEU A 72 9.53 3.66 -2.16
N ALA A 73 10.57 3.11 -2.80
CA ALA A 73 11.12 3.69 -4.02
C ALA A 73 10.07 3.70 -5.15
N GLY A 74 9.32 2.60 -5.32
CA GLY A 74 8.20 2.52 -6.26
C GLY A 74 7.15 3.60 -5.99
N ALA A 75 6.70 3.74 -4.74
CA ALA A 75 5.71 4.75 -4.35
C ALA A 75 6.18 6.19 -4.65
N LEU A 76 7.48 6.49 -4.48
CA LEU A 76 8.04 7.79 -4.85
C LEU A 76 8.10 7.99 -6.37
N CYS A 77 8.43 6.94 -7.13
CA CYS A 77 8.40 6.97 -8.59
C CYS A 77 6.96 7.19 -9.12
N ASP A 78 5.96 6.54 -8.52
CA ASP A 78 4.56 6.69 -8.89
C ASP A 78 4.06 8.10 -8.58
N LEU A 79 4.37 8.62 -7.39
CA LEU A 79 4.05 9.99 -7.02
C LEU A 79 4.67 10.99 -8.00
N GLY A 80 5.94 10.80 -8.38
CA GLY A 80 6.61 11.62 -9.38
C GLY A 80 5.94 11.55 -10.75
N SER A 81 5.48 10.36 -11.15
CA SER A 81 4.78 10.14 -12.42
C SER A 81 3.42 10.85 -12.44
N HIS A 82 2.63 10.73 -11.36
CA HIS A 82 1.36 11.44 -11.23
C HIS A 82 1.55 12.96 -11.12
N ALA A 83 2.59 13.44 -10.42
CA ALA A 83 2.91 14.86 -10.34
C ALA A 83 3.26 15.43 -11.73
N ARG A 84 4.08 14.71 -12.51
CA ARG A 84 4.40 15.08 -13.89
C ARG A 84 3.16 15.11 -14.78
N LEU A 85 2.28 14.11 -14.65
CA LEU A 85 1.03 14.05 -15.40
C LEU A 85 0.10 15.21 -15.04
N ALA A 86 -0.05 15.50 -13.75
CA ALA A 86 -0.85 16.60 -13.23
C ALA A 86 -0.35 17.96 -13.75
N LEU A 87 0.96 18.18 -13.74
CA LEU A 87 1.58 19.38 -14.32
C LEU A 87 1.32 19.50 -15.82
N ALA A 88 1.50 18.42 -16.58
CA ALA A 88 1.28 18.40 -18.03
C ALA A 88 -0.19 18.66 -18.40
N GLN A 89 -1.13 18.13 -17.62
CA GLN A 89 -2.57 18.27 -17.84
C GLN A 89 -3.19 19.48 -17.11
N ARG A 90 -2.38 20.25 -16.38
CA ARG A 90 -2.82 21.37 -15.51
C ARG A 90 -3.97 20.98 -14.59
N CYS A 91 -3.94 19.77 -14.07
CA CYS A 91 -4.92 19.25 -13.13
C CYS A 91 -4.28 19.01 -11.76
N SER A 92 -5.09 18.72 -10.76
CA SER A 92 -4.56 18.34 -9.44
C SER A 92 -3.96 16.93 -9.48
N VAL A 93 -2.98 16.65 -8.64
CA VAL A 93 -2.43 15.29 -8.46
C VAL A 93 -3.53 14.29 -8.09
N ARG A 94 -4.52 14.73 -7.31
CA ARG A 94 -5.71 13.92 -6.99
C ARG A 94 -6.49 13.55 -8.26
N ALA A 95 -6.79 14.52 -9.11
CA ALA A 95 -7.53 14.26 -10.35
C ALA A 95 -6.74 13.34 -11.30
N ALA A 96 -5.42 13.53 -11.41
CA ALA A 96 -4.55 12.67 -12.19
C ALA A 96 -4.51 11.22 -11.67
N SER A 97 -4.51 11.04 -10.35
CA SER A 97 -4.52 9.72 -9.71
C SER A 97 -5.88 9.02 -9.81
N THR A 98 -6.99 9.73 -9.61
CA THR A 98 -8.33 9.17 -9.73
C THR A 98 -8.62 8.67 -11.13
N ARG A 99 -8.22 9.42 -12.17
CA ARG A 99 -8.38 8.99 -13.57
C ARG A 99 -7.72 7.65 -13.88
N ASP A 100 -6.62 7.33 -13.21
CA ASP A 100 -5.90 6.07 -13.42
C ASP A 100 -6.58 4.87 -12.74
N THR A 101 -7.36 5.10 -11.70
CA THR A 101 -8.03 4.03 -10.92
C THR A 101 -9.53 3.93 -11.17
N GLU A 102 -10.15 4.97 -11.72
CA GLU A 102 -11.58 4.98 -11.98
C GLU A 102 -11.93 4.12 -13.19
N TRP A 103 -12.97 3.31 -13.05
CA TRP A 103 -13.53 2.52 -14.14
C TRP A 103 -14.71 3.30 -14.74
N ASP A 104 -14.56 3.72 -15.99
CA ASP A 104 -15.58 4.53 -16.70
C ASP A 104 -16.77 3.70 -17.23
N GLY A 105 -16.92 2.45 -16.82
CA GLY A 105 -18.03 1.61 -17.29
C GLY A 105 -17.85 1.04 -18.70
N GLN A 106 -16.61 0.97 -19.20
CA GLN A 106 -16.32 0.41 -20.52
C GLN A 106 -16.83 -1.04 -20.63
N ALA A 107 -17.34 -1.44 -21.80
CA ALA A 107 -17.80 -2.81 -21.98
C ALA A 107 -16.63 -3.79 -21.87
N LEU A 108 -16.83 -4.89 -21.15
CA LEU A 108 -15.84 -5.98 -21.13
C LEU A 108 -15.79 -6.63 -22.52
N PRO A 109 -14.61 -7.06 -23.00
CA PRO A 109 -14.52 -7.84 -24.23
C PRO A 109 -15.44 -9.08 -24.13
N PRO A 110 -16.06 -9.50 -25.24
CA PRO A 110 -16.77 -10.77 -25.26
C PRO A 110 -15.81 -11.93 -24.89
N PRO A 111 -16.33 -13.01 -24.26
CA PRO A 111 -15.52 -14.14 -23.81
C PRO A 111 -14.78 -14.85 -24.95
#